data_AF-K2Q7M3-F1
#
_entry.id   AF-K2Q7M3-F1
#
_cell.length_a   1.000
_cell.length_b   1.000
_cell.length_c   1.000
_cell.angle_alpha   90.00
_cell.angle_beta   90.00
_cell.angle_gamma   90.00
#
_symmetry.space_group_name_H-M   'P 1'
#
loop_
_entity.id
_entity.type
_entity.pdbx_description
1 polymer ?
#
loop_
_entity_poly.entity_id
_entity_poly.type
_entity_poly.pdbx_seq_one_letter_code
_entity_poly.pdbx_strand_id
1 'polypeptide(L)'
;MDVHRSFAQVAVLDRGKVTEEFRVELDYDAVLGFGQTLQKDDEVILEATGNTSAIVRLLTPFVAKVVIANPLQVKAIAHARVKTDKVDARILAQ
;
A
#
# COMPACT_ATOMS: atom_id res chain seq x y z
N MET A 1 -0.34 -0.73 2.68
CA MET A 1 -0.12 -0.06 3.97
C MET A 1 -1.45 0.05 4.69
N ASP A 2 -1.51 -0.54 5.87
CA ASP A 2 -2.63 -0.33 6.82
C ASP A 2 -2.24 0.83 7.75
N VAL A 3 -3.05 1.88 7.77
CA VAL A 3 -2.71 3.17 8.40
C VAL A 3 -3.46 3.28 9.72
N HIS A 4 -2.74 3.25 10.84
CA HIS A 4 -3.27 3.46 12.19
C HIS A 4 -3.08 4.91 12.65
N ARG A 5 -3.35 5.18 13.94
CA ARG A 5 -3.29 6.53 14.51
C ARG A 5 -1.88 7.14 14.51
N SER A 6 -0.84 6.34 14.79
CA SER A 6 0.54 6.82 14.94
C SER A 6 1.55 6.11 14.06
N PHE A 7 1.18 4.98 13.44
CA PHE A 7 2.07 4.19 12.58
C PHE A 7 1.26 3.59 11.41
N ALA A 8 1.95 3.20 10.35
CA ALA A 8 1.42 2.34 9.31
C ALA A 8 2.15 0.99 9.31
N GLN A 9 1.39 -0.10 9.18
CA GLN A 9 1.94 -1.42 8.88
C GLN A 9 2.13 -1.54 7.37
N VAL A 10 3.35 -1.84 6.95
CA VAL A 10 3.74 -1.99 5.54
C VAL A 10 4.03 -3.46 5.28
N ALA A 11 3.54 -3.94 4.14
CA ALA A 11 3.91 -5.23 3.57
C ALA A 11 4.33 -4.97 2.12
N VAL A 12 5.53 -5.40 1.76
CA VAL A 12 6.08 -5.31 0.40
C VAL A 12 5.72 -6.59 -0.33
N LEU A 13 5.15 -6.45 -1.53
CA LEU A 13 4.70 -7.57 -2.34
C LEU A 13 5.49 -7.59 -3.65
N ASP A 14 6.30 -8.62 -3.86
CA ASP A 14 6.98 -8.88 -5.14
C ASP A 14 6.47 -10.20 -5.73
N ARG A 15 6.10 -10.18 -7.02
CA ARG A 15 5.56 -11.35 -7.75
C ARG A 15 4.50 -12.13 -6.97
N GLY A 16 3.61 -11.41 -6.29
CA GLY A 16 2.49 -12.00 -5.52
C GLY A 16 2.89 -12.59 -4.17
N LYS A 17 4.15 -12.46 -3.73
CA LYS A 17 4.64 -12.92 -2.43
C LYS A 17 5.03 -11.75 -1.57
N VAL A 18 4.74 -11.86 -0.27
CA VAL A 18 5.21 -10.87 0.70
C VAL A 18 6.69 -11.12 0.95
N THR A 19 7.51 -10.11 0.69
CA THR A 19 8.97 -10.19 0.86
C THR A 19 9.42 -9.55 2.16
N GLU A 20 8.75 -8.48 2.58
CA GLU A 20 9.09 -7.71 3.78
C GLU A 20 7.84 -7.21 4.48
N GLU A 21 7.91 -7.15 5.82
CA GLU A 21 6.87 -6.56 6.67
C GLU A 21 7.52 -5.72 7.76
N PHE A 22 7.11 -4.45 7.87
CA PHE A 22 7.66 -3.53 8.85
C PHE A 22 6.69 -2.39 9.18
N ARG A 23 7.04 -1.61 10.19
CA ARG A 23 6.27 -0.44 10.62
C ARG A 23 6.97 0.85 10.20
N VAL A 24 6.16 1.83 9.83
CA VAL A 24 6.59 3.21 9.56
C VAL A 24 5.80 4.12 10.51
N GLU A 25 6.51 4.91 11.32
CA GLU A 25 5.85 5.93 12.15
C GLU A 25 5.22 7.02 11.26
N LEU A 26 4.09 7.58 11.68
CA LEU A 26 3.35 8.59 10.92
C LEU A 26 3.76 10.02 11.29
N ASP A 27 5.07 10.25 11.38
CA ASP A 27 5.66 11.57 11.36
C ASP A 27 6.26 11.89 9.97
N TYR A 28 6.58 13.16 9.74
CA TYR A 28 7.02 13.64 8.43
C TYR A 28 8.31 12.95 7.96
N ASP A 29 9.31 12.85 8.84
CA ASP A 29 10.64 12.35 8.48
C ASP A 29 10.62 10.84 8.23
N ALA A 30 9.86 10.08 9.03
CA ALA A 30 9.70 8.65 8.85
C ALA A 30 8.99 8.30 7.53
N VAL A 31 7.91 9.01 7.20
CA VAL A 31 7.18 8.78 5.93
C VAL A 31 8.02 9.21 4.72
N LEU A 32 8.75 10.33 4.83
CA LEU A 32 9.66 10.78 3.76
C LEU A 32 10.82 9.80 3.57
N GLY A 33 11.43 9.33 4.66
CA GLY A 33 12.49 8.33 4.63
C GLY A 33 12.03 7.02 4.01
N PHE A 34 10.82 6.55 4.35
CA PHE A 34 10.20 5.42 3.67
C PHE A 34 10.02 5.69 2.17
N GLY A 35 9.50 6.86 1.79
CA GLY A 35 9.38 7.25 0.37
C GLY A 35 10.70 7.15 -0.40
N GLN A 36 11.81 7.55 0.21
CA GLN A 36 13.15 7.47 -0.40
C GLN A 36 13.67 6.05 -0.62
N THR A 37 13.11 5.05 0.08
CA THR A 37 13.47 3.63 -0.14
C THR A 37 12.71 2.98 -1.30
N LEU A 38 11.67 3.63 -1.81
CA LEU A 38 10.81 3.11 -2.89
C LEU A 38 11.39 3.39 -4.27
N GLN A 39 10.95 2.59 -5.24
CA GLN A 39 11.27 2.73 -6.65
C GLN A 39 10.18 3.48 -7.42
N LYS A 40 10.56 4.15 -8.50
CA LYS A 40 9.65 4.99 -9.32
C LYS A 40 8.51 4.21 -9.99
N ASP A 41 8.66 2.91 -10.11
CA ASP A 41 7.69 1.97 -10.66
C ASP A 41 6.85 1.26 -9.59
N ASP A 42 7.13 1.48 -8.30
CA ASP A 42 6.33 0.92 -7.22
C ASP A 42 4.91 1.48 -7.22
N GLU A 43 3.97 0.67 -6.72
CA GLU A 43 2.59 1.07 -6.48
C GLU A 43 2.27 0.94 -4.99
N VAL A 44 1.88 2.04 -4.36
CA VAL A 44 1.54 2.05 -2.92
C VAL A 44 0.04 2.03 -2.76
N ILE A 45 -0.47 1.03 -2.04
CA ILE A 45 -1.89 0.94 -1.67
C ILE A 45 -2.04 1.35 -0.20
N LEU A 46 -2.89 2.32 0.09
CA LEU A 46 -3.22 2.81 1.42
C LEU A 46 -4.65 2.42 1.79
N GLU A 47 -4.86 1.87 2.98
CA GLU A 47 -6.20 1.68 3.53
C GLU A 47 -6.83 3.04 3.89
N ALA A 48 -8.03 3.31 3.38
CA ALA A 48 -8.69 4.60 3.49
C ALA A 48 -9.08 4.92 4.95
N THR A 49 -8.21 5.61 5.67
CA THR A 49 -8.49 6.24 6.97
C THR A 49 -8.51 7.77 6.87
N GLY A 50 -9.08 8.43 7.87
CA GLY A 50 -9.45 9.87 7.84
C GLY A 50 -8.31 10.88 7.61
N ASN A 51 -7.04 10.48 7.63
CA ASN A 51 -5.91 11.39 7.39
C ASN A 51 -4.84 10.86 6.39
N THR A 52 -5.26 10.09 5.39
CA THR A 52 -4.34 9.53 4.37
C THR A 52 -3.76 10.58 3.40
N SER A 53 -4.34 11.77 3.32
CA SER A 53 -3.94 12.81 2.34
C SER A 53 -2.48 13.28 2.48
N ALA A 54 -1.96 13.36 3.71
CA ALA A 54 -0.57 13.76 3.95
C ALA A 54 0.42 12.70 3.45
N ILE A 55 0.12 11.41 3.73
CA ILE A 55 0.93 10.27 3.29
C ILE A 55 0.96 10.22 1.75
N VAL A 56 -0.20 10.38 1.10
CA VAL A 56 -0.30 10.41 -0.36
C VAL A 56 0.62 11.47 -0.95
N ARG A 57 0.57 12.69 -0.44
CA ARG A 57 1.41 13.80 -0.93
C ARG A 57 2.90 13.52 -0.75
N LEU A 58 3.29 12.92 0.38
CA LEU A 58 4.68 12.61 0.67
C LEU A 58 5.23 11.48 -0.21
N LEU A 59 4.42 10.46 -0.52
CA LEU A 59 4.88 9.30 -1.28
C LEU A 59 4.78 9.49 -2.80
N THR A 60 3.83 10.30 -3.29
CA THR A 60 3.61 10.51 -4.74
C THR A 60 4.89 10.82 -5.54
N PRO A 61 5.85 11.63 -5.04
CA PRO A 61 7.08 11.89 -5.77
C PRO A 61 7.99 10.68 -5.97
N PHE A 62 7.83 9.59 -5.21
CA PHE A 62 8.75 8.46 -5.19
C PHE A 62 8.26 7.25 -5.97
N VAL A 63 6.96 7.17 -6.27
CA VAL A 63 6.31 5.96 -6.79
C VAL A 63 5.51 6.23 -8.06
N ALA A 64 5.11 5.19 -8.78
CA ALA A 64 4.30 5.34 -9.99
C ALA A 64 2.89 5.84 -9.65
N LYS A 65 2.31 5.32 -8.57
CA LYS A 65 1.00 5.73 -8.08
C LYS A 65 0.79 5.42 -6.61
N VAL A 66 -0.05 6.23 -5.97
CA VAL A 66 -0.61 5.94 -4.65
C VAL A 66 -2.11 5.73 -4.79
N VAL A 67 -2.59 4.55 -4.41
CA VAL A 67 -4.01 4.17 -4.47
C VAL A 67 -4.56 4.15 -3.06
N ILE A 68 -5.61 4.94 -2.82
CA ILE A 68 -6.40 4.82 -1.60
C ILE A 68 -7.49 3.78 -1.86
N ALA A 69 -7.50 2.71 -1.07
CA ALA A 69 -8.46 1.64 -1.21
C ALA A 69 -9.31 1.51 0.06
N ASN A 70 -10.59 1.18 -0.11
CA ASN A 70 -11.46 0.88 1.01
C ASN A 70 -10.93 -0.37 1.75
N PRO A 71 -10.86 -0.37 3.09
CA PRO A 71 -10.56 -1.56 3.92
C PRO A 71 -11.14 -2.88 3.39
N LEU A 72 -12.40 -2.86 2.94
CA LEU A 72 -13.10 -4.02 2.42
C LEU A 72 -12.55 -4.48 1.06
N GLN A 73 -12.13 -3.53 0.21
CA GLN A 73 -11.53 -3.80 -1.10
C GLN A 73 -10.08 -4.30 -0.99
N VAL A 74 -9.27 -3.76 -0.06
CA VAL A 74 -7.91 -4.25 0.17
C VAL A 74 -7.92 -5.70 0.64
N LYS A 75 -8.77 -6.03 1.61
CA LYS A 75 -8.94 -7.40 2.11
C LYS A 75 -9.44 -8.35 1.03
N ALA A 76 -10.37 -7.90 0.18
CA ALA A 76 -10.84 -8.68 -0.97
C ALA A 76 -9.73 -8.93 -2.01
N ILE A 77 -8.91 -7.92 -2.34
CA ILE A 77 -7.79 -8.04 -3.29
C ILE A 77 -6.67 -8.93 -2.74
N ALA A 78 -6.30 -8.77 -1.48
CA ALA A 78 -5.27 -9.59 -0.84
C ALA A 78 -5.72 -11.06 -0.74
N HIS A 79 -6.96 -11.30 -0.32
CA HIS A 79 -7.52 -12.65 -0.23
C HIS A 79 -7.78 -13.28 -1.61
N ALA A 80 -8.14 -12.48 -2.62
CA ALA A 80 -8.22 -12.93 -4.02
C ALA A 80 -6.83 -13.29 -4.54
N ARG A 81 -5.81 -12.46 -4.34
CA ARG A 81 -4.43 -12.73 -4.79
C ARG A 81 -3.81 -13.99 -4.19
N VAL A 82 -4.08 -14.28 -2.91
CA VAL A 82 -3.68 -15.54 -2.26
C VAL A 82 -4.44 -16.76 -2.82
N LYS A 83 -5.68 -16.57 -3.32
CA LYS A 83 -6.48 -17.62 -3.95
C LYS A 83 -6.30 -17.72 -5.48
N THR A 84 -5.76 -16.71 -6.15
CA THR A 84 -5.65 -16.64 -7.61
C THR A 84 -4.39 -17.27 -8.18
N ASP A 85 -3.55 -17.95 -7.39
CA ASP A 85 -2.59 -18.93 -7.96
C ASP A 85 -3.30 -20.02 -8.79
N LYS A 86 -4.65 -20.04 -8.80
CA LYS A 86 -5.44 -20.88 -9.70
C LYS A 86 -6.55 -20.22 -10.54
N VAL A 87 -7.01 -18.98 -10.33
CA VAL A 87 -8.17 -18.47 -11.12
C VAL A 87 -8.16 -16.96 -11.35
N ASP A 88 -7.92 -16.60 -12.62
CA ASP A 88 -8.20 -15.40 -13.41
C ASP A 88 -8.53 -14.04 -12.75
N ALA A 89 -7.64 -13.09 -13.06
CA ALA A 89 -7.67 -11.66 -12.73
C ALA A 89 -8.63 -10.86 -13.61
N ARG A 90 -9.94 -11.16 -13.58
CA ARG A 90 -10.93 -10.48 -14.44
C ARG A 90 -12.11 -9.85 -13.71
N ILE A 91 -11.85 -9.16 -12.60
CA ILE A 91 -12.81 -8.22 -12.01
C ILE A 91 -11.98 -7.08 -11.45
N LEU A 92 -12.07 -5.89 -12.05
CA LEU A 92 -11.86 -4.56 -11.42
C LEU A 92 -11.89 -3.45 -12.51
N ALA A 93 -12.83 -3.57 -13.44
CA ALA A 93 -13.23 -2.47 -14.34
C ALA A 93 -14.75 -2.32 -14.29
N GLN A 94 -15.27 -2.06 -13.09
CA GLN A 94 -16.57 -1.43 -12.83
C GLN A 94 -16.58 -0.83 -11.42
#